data_AF-A0A1G6CQG4-F1
#
_entry.id   AF-A0A1G6CQG4-F1
#
_cell.length_a   1.000
_cell.length_b   1.000
_cell.length_c   1.000
_cell.angle_alpha   90.00
_cell.angle_beta   90.00
_cell.angle_gamma   90.00
#
_symmetry.space_group_name_H-M   'P 1'
#
loop_
_entity.id
_entity.type
_entity.pdbx_description
1 polymer ?
#
loop_
_entity_poly.entity_id
_entity_poly.type
_entity_poly.pdbx_seq_one_letter_code
_entity_poly.pdbx_strand_id
1 'polypeptide(L)' 'MNNPTTIKQNMRLQKWIAEVEAYKSRPADMTGTEWLELHGINRATFYSHLRKVQAHYLDSL' A
#
# COMPACT_ATOMS: atom_id res chain seq x y z
N MET A 1 14.91 9.25 20.44
CA MET A 1 14.34 7.97 20.90
C MET A 1 13.15 7.62 20.01
N ASN A 2 13.26 6.60 19.17
CA ASN A 2 12.14 6.18 18.32
C ASN A 2 11.08 5.47 19.18
N ASN A 3 9.91 6.09 19.33
CA ASN A 3 8.79 5.50 20.06
C ASN A 3 8.35 4.21 19.32
N PRO A 4 8.09 3.08 20.02
CA PRO A 4 7.60 1.84 19.39
C PRO A 4 6.35 2.05 18.52
N THR A 5 5.54 3.06 18.81
CA THR A 5 4.40 3.46 17.97
C THR A 5 4.83 3.96 16.58
N THR A 6 5.85 4.80 16.51
CA THR A 6 6.41 5.33 15.26
C THR A 6 7.03 4.22 14.43
N ILE A 7 7.74 3.28 15.06
CA ILE A 7 8.33 2.12 14.38
C ILE A 7 7.24 1.26 13.73
N LYS A 8 6.15 0.96 14.46
CA LYS A 8 5.02 0.18 13.94
C LYS A 8 4.30 0.88 12.79
N GLN A 9 4.16 2.21 12.85
CA GLN A 9 3.57 3.00 11.76
C GLN A 9 4.45 2.96 10.51
N ASN A 10 5.76 3.13 10.66
CA ASN A 10 6.71 3.04 9.55
C ASN A 10 6.71 1.64 8.92
N MET A 11 6.70 0.57 9.73
CA MET A 11 6.62 -0.80 9.21
C MET A 11 5.33 -1.04 8.41
N ARG A 12 4.19 -0.51 8.86
CA ARG A 12 2.92 -0.60 8.11
C ARG A 12 2.98 0.17 6.80
N LEU A 13 3.56 1.37 6.83
CA LEU A 13 3.72 2.19 5.64
C LEU A 13 4.61 1.50 4.61
N GLN A 14 5.74 0.92 5.01
CA GLN A 14 6.60 0.13 4.13
C GLN A 14 5.86 -1.05 3.52
N LYS A 15 5.01 -1.74 4.30
CA LYS A 15 4.16 -2.82 3.78
C LYS A 15 3.18 -2.30 2.71
N TRP A 16 2.55 -1.16 2.94
CA TRP A 16 1.64 -0.56 1.96
C TRP A 16 2.35 -0.10 0.69
N ILE A 17 3.57 0.44 0.80
CA ILE A 17 4.39 0.79 -0.36
C ILE A 17 4.67 -0.46 -1.21
N ALA A 18 5.12 -1.55 -0.56
CA ALA A 18 5.38 -2.81 -1.26
C ALA A 18 4.11 -3.39 -1.92
N GLU A 19 2.96 -3.28 -1.27
CA GLU A 19 1.66 -3.70 -1.81
C GLU A 19 1.26 -2.90 -3.05
N VAL A 20 1.44 -1.57 -3.03
CA VAL A 20 1.14 -0.68 -4.17
C VAL A 20 2.09 -0.95 -5.34
N GLU A 21 3.37 -1.16 -5.08
CA GLU A 21 4.35 -1.49 -6.13
C GLU A 21 4.08 -2.87 -6.74
N ALA A 22 3.64 -3.85 -5.94
CA ALA A 22 3.20 -5.15 -6.45
C ALA A 22 1.93 -5.02 -7.32
N TYR A 23 0.96 -4.18 -6.91
CA TYR A 23 -0.24 -3.89 -7.71
C TYR A 23 0.08 -3.20 -9.04
N LYS A 24 1.09 -2.33 -9.07
CA LYS A 24 1.58 -1.67 -10.29
C LYS A 24 2.33 -2.62 -11.21
N SER A 25 2.99 -3.62 -10.64
CA SER A 25 3.71 -4.67 -11.37
C SER A 25 2.82 -5.84 -11.81
N ARG A 26 1.49 -5.72 -11.64
CA ARG A 26 0.56 -6.78 -12.03
C ARG A 26 0.57 -6.99 -13.56
N PRO A 27 0.23 -8.21 -14.02
CA PRO A 27 0.05 -8.47 -15.44
C PRO A 27 -0.97 -7.52 -16.10
N ALA A 28 -0.70 -7.06 -17.32
CA ALA A 28 -1.54 -6.06 -18.00
C ALA A 28 -2.92 -6.61 -18.40
N ASP A 29 -3.01 -7.93 -18.58
CA ASP A 29 -4.22 -8.70 -18.81
C ASP A 29 -5.06 -8.92 -17.53
N MET A 30 -4.49 -8.67 -16.35
CA MET A 30 -5.19 -8.80 -15.07
C MET A 30 -5.85 -7.49 -14.64
N THR A 31 -7.16 -7.52 -14.37
CA THR A 31 -7.85 -6.37 -13.83
C THR A 31 -7.40 -6.08 -12.39
N GLY A 32 -7.50 -4.82 -11.98
CA GLY A 32 -7.15 -4.45 -10.60
C GLY A 32 -8.01 -5.17 -9.56
N THR A 33 -9.29 -5.43 -9.87
CA THR A 33 -10.21 -6.16 -8.98
C THR A 33 -9.77 -7.62 -8.81
N GLU A 34 -9.43 -8.32 -9.89
CA GLU A 34 -8.95 -9.71 -9.83
C GLU A 34 -7.65 -9.81 -9.03
N TRP A 35 -6.72 -8.86 -9.21
CA TRP A 35 -5.48 -8.85 -8.43
C TRP A 35 -5.77 -8.67 -6.93
N LEU A 36 -6.69 -7.79 -6.57
CA LEU A 36 -7.09 -7.55 -5.18
C LEU A 36 -7.76 -8.77 -4.55
N GLU A 37 -8.63 -9.46 -5.31
CA GLU A 37 -9.28 -10.70 -4.87
C GLU A 37 -8.26 -11.82 -4.66
N LEU A 38 -7.30 -12.00 -5.57
CA LEU A 38 -6.22 -12.98 -5.45
C LEU A 38 -5.38 -12.76 -4.19
N HIS A 39 -5.16 -11.50 -3.80
CA HIS A 39 -4.38 -11.13 -2.62
C HIS A 39 -5.23 -11.05 -1.34
N GLY A 40 -6.55 -11.30 -1.42
CA GLY A 40 -7.46 -11.21 -0.27
C GLY A 40 -7.61 -9.78 0.27
N ILE A 41 -7.37 -8.77 -0.56
CA ILE A 41 -7.40 -7.37 -0.17
C ILE A 41 -8.76 -6.76 -0.58
N ASN A 42 -9.47 -6.21 0.40
CA ASN A 42 -10.69 -5.46 0.12
C ASN A 42 -10.34 -4.14 -0.62
N ARG A 43 -11.13 -3.79 -1.65
CA ARG A 43 -10.99 -2.53 -2.40
C ARG A 43 -10.88 -1.30 -1.51
N ALA A 44 -11.74 -1.15 -0.51
CA ALA A 44 -11.72 0.01 0.40
C ALA A 44 -10.43 0.08 1.23
N THR A 45 -9.93 -1.08 1.67
CA THR A 45 -8.64 -1.20 2.36
C THR A 45 -7.50 -0.78 1.45
N PHE A 46 -7.46 -1.28 0.22
CA PHE A 46 -6.43 -0.94 -0.76
C PHE A 46 -6.43 0.56 -1.10
N TYR A 47 -7.59 1.16 -1.34
CA TYR A 47 -7.68 2.61 -1.58
C TYR A 47 -7.17 3.42 -0.37
N SER A 48 -7.44 2.95 0.85
CA SER A 48 -6.91 3.58 2.06
C SER A 48 -5.39 3.47 2.16
N HIS A 49 -4.80 2.33 1.78
CA HIS A 49 -3.35 2.15 1.70
C HIS A 49 -2.74 3.09 0.66
N LEU A 50 -3.31 3.12 -0.55
CA LEU A 50 -2.87 3.97 -1.65
C LEU A 50 -2.85 5.45 -1.25
N ARG A 51 -3.91 5.94 -0.59
CA ARG A 51 -3.97 7.33 -0.11
C ARG A 51 -2.87 7.66 0.89
N LYS A 52 -2.55 6.72 1.80
CA LYS A 52 -1.47 6.92 2.80
C LYS A 52 -0.09 6.90 2.17
N VAL A 53 0.12 6.03 1.18
CA VAL A 53 1.35 5.99 0.39
C VAL A 53 1.53 7.29 -0.39
N GLN A 54 0.48 7.77 -1.08
CA GLN A 54 0.50 9.04 -1.79
C GLN A 54 0.82 10.23 -0.87
N ALA A 55 0.16 10.31 0.29
CA ALA A 55 0.44 11.36 1.28
C ALA A 55 1.91 11.33 1.76
N HIS A 56 2.48 10.13 1.96
CA HIS A 56 3.88 9.99 2.34
C HIS A 56 4.85 10.51 1.28
N TYR A 57 4.61 10.18 0.00
CA TYR A 57 5.45 10.69 -1.10
C TYR A 57 5.31 12.21 -1.28
N LEU A 58 4.12 12.76 -1.08
CA LEU A 58 3.88 14.21 -1.14
C LEU A 58 4.54 14.98 0.01
N ASP A 59 4.61 14.39 1.20
CA ASP A 59 5.32 14.97 2.37
C ASP A 59 6.85 14.85 2.22
N SER A 60 7.31 13.85 1.47
CA SER A 60 8.75 13.60 1.21
C SER A 60 9.32 14.42 0.04
N LEU A 61 8.52 15.28 -0.60
CA LEU A 61 8.86 16.13 -1.75
C LEU A 61 9.20 17.55 -1.28
#